data_AF-A0A923DJN5-F1
#
_entry.id   AF-A0A923DJN5-F1
#
_cell.length_a   1.000
_cell.length_b   1.000
_cell.length_c   1.000
_cell.angle_alpha   90.00
_cell.angle_beta   90.00
_cell.angle_gamma   90.00
#
_symmetry.space_group_name_H-M   'P 1'
#
loop_
_entity.id
_entity.type
_entity.pdbx_description
1 polymer ?
#
loop_
_entity_poly.entity_id
_entity_poly.type
_entity_poly.pdbx_seq_one_letter_code
_entity_poly.pdbx_strand_id
1 'polypeptide(L)'
;MEILIRPWQKGDFPAVRRILWESWIAAYSSFIPEGDLRAYLEATYQTASLSHLYDSAFIHGFIGEADGEAVGFARTQFHKNENRIYLASLYLLPAFQGKGIGGSLLQAAEEKAGEYGLTELWVGVMIQNELAGRWYERKDFRFIREEPFRMGRTTVPHKIGYKTIVGSSQRVDLQKRLFAIYGGGGEAAPLADLTARLLEGQKKSWPGLAEGYAALESARVREICGDGWRVKVQFNPRRIVSTGANLDPESIRKRPCFLCLEHLPPEQQAVLYRDDTLVLCNPAPIFPGHLTIAHRRHIPQSLPENLPLFLRLAADFGPRMIVFYNGPQSGASAPDHLHFQAAPAGLLPVEAEVPEPRNREIVRRWDGVSLWRTRGLGRGILMIEGMDAAEVTSAFGKLIVALRCLNSSADEPLLNLFCAHTGEGWRLILFPRLTLRPAAYFREGEEKLLISPGAVDMGGMFITPREKDFFALDRNLVQGIFREVAFDDAAVDALIDLL
;
A
#
# COMPACT_ATOMS: atom_id res chain seq x y z
N MET A 1 22.40 23.31 1.30
CA MET A 1 21.44 23.16 0.20
C MET A 1 20.81 21.79 0.37
N GLU A 2 19.57 21.78 0.83
CA GLU A 2 18.78 20.56 0.94
C GLU A 2 18.21 20.23 -0.44
N ILE A 3 18.43 18.99 -0.91
CA ILE A 3 17.93 18.53 -2.21
C ILE A 3 16.83 17.52 -1.95
N LEU A 4 15.63 17.79 -2.48
CA LEU A 4 14.50 16.88 -2.42
C LEU A 4 14.09 16.48 -3.84
N ILE A 5 13.93 15.18 -4.08
CA ILE A 5 13.30 14.67 -5.30
C ILE A 5 11.91 14.16 -4.93
N ARG A 6 10.88 14.67 -5.61
CA ARG A 6 9.50 14.24 -5.39
C ARG A 6 8.75 14.05 -6.71
N PRO A 7 7.66 13.27 -6.74
CA PRO A 7 6.75 13.26 -7.87
C PRO A 7 6.23 14.68 -8.18
N TRP A 8 6.06 14.99 -9.46
CA TRP A 8 5.40 16.22 -9.88
C TRP A 8 3.91 16.20 -9.50
N GLN A 9 3.32 17.39 -9.40
CA GLN A 9 1.90 17.63 -9.15
C GLN A 9 1.37 18.62 -10.19
N LYS A 10 0.04 18.71 -10.35
CA LYS A 10 -0.57 19.70 -11.27
C LYS A 10 -0.18 21.15 -10.93
N GLY A 11 0.07 21.44 -9.65
CA GLY A 11 0.58 22.74 -9.20
C GLY A 11 1.98 23.10 -9.72
N ASP A 12 2.78 22.11 -10.14
CA ASP A 12 4.16 22.33 -10.61
C ASP A 12 4.23 22.76 -12.08
N PHE A 13 3.13 22.70 -12.83
CA PHE A 13 3.14 22.97 -14.28
C PHE A 13 3.79 24.31 -14.66
N PRO A 14 3.55 25.43 -13.95
CA PRO A 14 4.26 26.68 -14.21
C PRO A 14 5.77 26.55 -14.01
N ALA A 15 6.21 25.89 -12.93
CA ALA A 15 7.62 25.68 -12.64
C ALA A 15 8.30 24.77 -13.67
N VAL A 16 7.64 23.70 -14.09
CA VAL A 16 8.11 22.80 -15.17
C VAL A 16 8.33 23.58 -16.46
N ARG A 17 7.38 24.43 -16.87
CA ARG A 17 7.53 25.27 -18.07
C ARG A 17 8.70 26.24 -17.94
N ARG A 18 8.88 26.88 -16.79
CA ARG A 18 10.02 27.77 -16.51
C ARG A 18 11.34 27.02 -16.64
N ILE A 19 11.48 25.89 -15.96
CA ILE A 19 12.70 25.05 -15.98
C ILE A 19 13.04 24.64 -17.41
N LEU A 20 12.05 24.14 -18.17
CA LEU A 20 12.24 23.75 -19.57
C LEU A 20 12.67 24.93 -20.43
N TRP A 21 11.97 26.07 -20.35
CA TRP A 21 12.28 27.23 -21.17
C TRP A 21 13.70 27.76 -20.93
N GLU A 22 14.04 28.05 -19.68
CA GLU A 22 15.36 28.62 -19.33
C GLU A 22 16.50 27.65 -19.65
N SER A 23 16.32 26.35 -19.37
CA SER A 23 17.33 25.34 -19.68
C SER A 23 17.49 25.10 -21.19
N TRP A 24 16.40 25.15 -21.97
CA TRP A 24 16.47 25.00 -23.42
C TRP A 24 17.11 26.21 -24.09
N ILE A 25 16.81 27.43 -23.64
CA ILE A 25 17.49 28.62 -24.13
C ILE A 25 18.99 28.52 -23.87
N ALA A 26 19.39 28.12 -22.66
CA ALA A 26 20.81 27.94 -22.34
C ALA A 26 21.47 26.81 -23.15
N ALA A 27 20.77 25.71 -23.41
CA ALA A 27 21.35 24.51 -24.04
C ALA A 27 21.31 24.51 -25.57
N TYR A 28 20.27 25.11 -26.19
CA TYR A 28 19.92 24.87 -27.59
C TYR A 28 19.94 26.10 -28.49
N SER A 29 19.99 27.33 -27.94
CA SER A 29 19.88 28.56 -28.76
C SER A 29 20.99 28.74 -29.80
N SER A 30 22.12 28.02 -29.67
CA SER A 30 23.20 28.06 -30.66
C SER A 30 22.90 27.26 -31.93
N PHE A 31 21.91 26.36 -31.92
CA PHE A 31 21.59 25.50 -33.06
C PHE A 31 20.09 25.24 -33.30
N ILE A 32 19.20 25.69 -32.42
CA ILE A 32 17.74 25.70 -32.63
C ILE A 32 17.22 27.13 -32.50
N PRO A 33 16.51 27.68 -33.50
CA PRO A 33 15.90 29.00 -33.39
C PRO A 33 14.91 29.10 -32.22
N GLU A 34 14.90 30.23 -31.52
CA GLU A 34 14.00 30.48 -30.38
C GLU A 34 12.52 30.24 -30.75
N GLY A 35 12.11 30.63 -31.96
CA GLY A 35 10.73 30.41 -32.43
C GLY A 35 10.33 28.94 -32.48
N ASP A 36 11.26 28.06 -32.83
CA ASP A 36 11.03 26.61 -32.87
C ASP A 36 11.02 25.99 -31.46
N LEU A 37 11.88 26.47 -30.56
CA LEU A 37 11.85 26.10 -29.14
C LEU A 37 10.51 26.48 -28.51
N ARG A 38 10.04 27.71 -28.77
CA ARG A 38 8.76 28.23 -28.26
C ARG A 38 7.58 27.43 -28.82
N ALA A 39 7.56 27.18 -30.13
CA ALA A 39 6.52 26.37 -30.77
C ALA A 39 6.43 24.96 -30.16
N TYR A 40 7.58 24.32 -29.90
CA TYR A 40 7.60 22.99 -29.29
C TYR A 40 7.15 23.00 -27.82
N LEU A 41 7.54 24.03 -27.04
CA LEU A 41 7.09 24.20 -25.66
C LEU A 41 5.57 24.36 -25.59
N GLU A 42 4.97 25.19 -26.44
CA GLU A 42 3.51 25.39 -26.45
C GLU A 42 2.76 24.12 -26.90
N ALA A 43 3.28 23.39 -27.89
CA ALA A 43 2.63 22.16 -28.35
C ALA A 43 2.67 21.05 -27.28
N THR A 44 3.82 20.87 -26.61
CA THR A 44 4.08 19.69 -25.76
C THR A 44 3.84 19.95 -24.28
N TYR A 45 4.03 21.20 -23.83
CA TYR A 45 4.07 21.57 -22.42
C TYR A 45 3.14 22.75 -22.06
N GLN A 46 2.14 23.05 -22.88
CA GLN A 46 1.01 23.87 -22.42
C GLN A 46 0.23 23.16 -21.29
N THR A 47 -0.50 23.91 -20.47
CA THR A 47 -1.22 23.39 -19.29
C THR A 47 -2.12 22.19 -19.60
N ALA A 48 -2.87 22.23 -20.71
CA ALA A 48 -3.71 21.12 -21.12
C ALA A 48 -2.89 19.86 -21.45
N SER A 49 -1.83 20.00 -22.27
CA SER A 49 -0.91 18.90 -22.60
C SER A 49 -0.24 18.33 -21.36
N LEU A 50 0.22 19.18 -20.43
CA LEU A 50 0.77 18.76 -19.15
C LEU A 50 -0.23 17.96 -18.31
N SER A 51 -1.51 18.34 -18.29
CA SER A 51 -2.55 17.54 -17.62
C SER A 51 -2.68 16.17 -18.28
N HIS A 52 -2.73 16.09 -19.60
CA HIS A 52 -2.79 14.80 -20.31
C HIS A 52 -1.57 13.92 -20.04
N LEU A 53 -0.37 14.52 -19.97
CA LEU A 53 0.85 13.79 -19.61
C LEU A 53 0.80 13.32 -18.15
N TYR A 54 0.27 14.13 -17.23
CA TYR A 54 0.11 13.81 -15.82
C TYR A 54 -0.89 12.68 -15.57
N ASP A 55 -2.01 12.69 -16.29
CA ASP A 55 -3.09 11.72 -16.14
C ASP A 55 -2.75 10.36 -16.80
N SER A 56 -1.59 10.25 -17.49
CA SER A 56 -1.15 9.02 -18.15
C SER A 56 -0.42 8.06 -17.21
N ALA A 57 -0.86 6.80 -17.17
CA ALA A 57 -0.20 5.74 -16.40
C ALA A 57 1.23 5.40 -16.88
N PHE A 58 1.60 5.81 -18.11
CA PHE A 58 2.89 5.47 -18.72
C PHE A 58 3.93 6.60 -18.62
N ILE A 59 3.55 7.76 -18.09
CA ILE A 59 4.42 8.92 -17.99
C ILE A 59 4.59 9.27 -16.52
N HIS A 60 5.85 9.43 -16.09
CA HIS A 60 6.16 9.73 -14.69
C HIS A 60 7.06 10.95 -14.62
N GLY A 61 6.63 11.99 -13.90
CA GLY A 61 7.37 13.24 -13.72
C GLY A 61 7.93 13.38 -12.31
N PHE A 62 9.13 13.96 -12.22
CA PHE A 62 9.85 14.21 -10.97
C PHE A 62 10.33 15.66 -10.92
N ILE A 63 10.16 16.29 -9.77
CA ILE A 63 10.67 17.63 -9.47
C ILE A 63 11.89 17.50 -8.56
N GLY A 64 12.96 18.21 -8.94
CA GLY A 64 14.11 18.44 -8.07
C GLY A 64 13.96 19.80 -7.41
N GLU A 65 13.85 19.82 -6.09
CA GLU A 65 13.80 21.02 -5.28
C GLU A 65 15.13 21.30 -4.62
N ALA A 66 15.49 22.59 -4.54
CA ALA A 66 16.60 23.08 -3.77
C ALA A 66 16.12 24.24 -2.90
N ASP A 67 16.27 24.12 -1.58
CA ASP A 67 15.86 25.14 -0.60
C ASP A 67 14.39 25.61 -0.79
N GLY A 68 13.49 24.67 -1.10
CA GLY A 68 12.05 24.89 -1.29
C GLY A 68 11.63 25.39 -2.69
N GLU A 69 12.57 25.57 -3.61
CA GLU A 69 12.29 25.98 -4.99
C GLU A 69 12.42 24.81 -5.97
N ALA A 70 11.45 24.65 -6.88
CA ALA A 70 11.55 23.73 -8.01
C ALA A 70 12.58 24.22 -9.05
N VAL A 71 13.70 23.50 -9.15
CA VAL A 71 14.87 23.89 -9.95
C VAL A 71 15.27 22.86 -11.00
N GLY A 72 14.70 21.65 -10.94
CA GLY A 72 14.93 20.58 -11.90
C GLY A 72 13.67 19.78 -12.21
N PHE A 73 13.63 19.20 -13.40
CA PHE A 73 12.53 18.37 -13.88
C PHE A 73 13.07 17.17 -14.64
N ALA A 74 12.56 15.98 -14.31
CA ALA A 74 12.76 14.77 -15.10
C ALA A 74 11.42 14.14 -15.47
N ARG A 75 11.35 13.55 -16.66
CA ARG A 75 10.18 12.83 -17.14
C ARG A 75 10.61 11.51 -17.76
N THR A 76 9.99 10.43 -17.32
CA THR A 76 10.10 9.12 -17.97
C THR A 76 8.84 8.79 -18.75
N GLN A 77 8.99 7.95 -19.77
CA GLN A 77 7.89 7.47 -20.58
C GLN A 77 8.09 5.99 -20.93
N PHE A 78 7.12 5.15 -20.57
CA PHE A 78 7.12 3.73 -20.90
C PHE A 78 6.45 3.48 -22.26
N HIS A 79 7.18 2.81 -23.14
CA HIS A 79 6.76 2.43 -24.48
C HIS A 79 6.45 0.93 -24.50
N LYS A 80 5.15 0.59 -24.33
CA LYS A 80 4.67 -0.80 -24.23
C LYS A 80 5.15 -1.70 -25.36
N ASN A 81 5.05 -1.22 -26.60
CA ASN A 81 5.36 -2.02 -27.79
C ASN A 81 6.85 -2.38 -27.88
N GLU A 82 7.71 -1.55 -27.31
CA GLU A 82 9.15 -1.79 -27.27
C GLU A 82 9.59 -2.49 -25.98
N ASN A 83 8.69 -2.56 -24.98
CA ASN A 83 9.02 -2.92 -23.61
C ASN A 83 10.23 -2.12 -23.08
N ARG A 84 10.20 -0.80 -23.27
CA ARG A 84 11.30 0.12 -22.90
C ARG A 84 10.77 1.34 -22.18
N ILE A 85 11.59 1.90 -21.30
CA ILE A 85 11.33 3.18 -20.67
C ILE A 85 12.42 4.18 -21.05
N TYR A 86 12.00 5.36 -21.47
CA TYR A 86 12.88 6.45 -21.86
C TYR A 86 12.87 7.54 -20.80
N LEU A 87 14.05 8.02 -20.40
CA LEU A 87 14.20 9.33 -19.77
C LEU A 87 13.99 10.39 -20.86
N ALA A 88 12.73 10.78 -21.06
CA ALA A 88 12.29 11.65 -22.14
C ALA A 88 12.62 13.14 -21.90
N SER A 89 12.79 13.53 -20.64
CA SER A 89 13.23 14.88 -20.24
C SER A 89 14.12 14.81 -19.01
N LEU A 90 15.22 15.57 -18.98
CA LEU A 90 16.02 15.82 -17.78
C LEU A 90 16.67 17.20 -17.91
N TYR A 91 16.17 18.17 -17.14
CA TYR A 91 16.58 19.57 -17.24
C TYR A 91 16.68 20.22 -15.86
N LEU A 92 17.63 21.15 -15.73
CA LEU A 92 17.84 21.95 -14.53
C LEU A 92 18.05 23.41 -14.92
N LEU A 93 17.61 24.32 -14.06
CA LEU A 93 17.97 25.73 -14.17
C LEU A 93 19.50 25.90 -14.16
N PRO A 94 20.08 26.78 -15.01
CA PRO A 94 21.53 26.91 -15.15
C PRO A 94 22.28 27.11 -13.83
N ALA A 95 21.74 27.91 -12.91
CA ALA A 95 22.34 28.19 -11.59
C ALA A 95 22.41 26.97 -10.64
N PHE A 96 21.75 25.87 -10.98
CA PHE A 96 21.66 24.66 -10.16
C PHE A 96 22.37 23.45 -10.76
N GLN A 97 23.02 23.62 -11.90
CA GLN A 97 23.87 22.59 -12.51
C GLN A 97 25.15 22.36 -11.69
N GLY A 98 25.69 21.15 -11.75
CA GLY A 98 26.90 20.77 -10.99
C GLY A 98 26.69 20.53 -9.49
N LYS A 99 25.48 20.71 -8.96
CA LYS A 99 25.16 20.58 -7.54
C LYS A 99 24.57 19.22 -7.12
N GLY A 100 24.67 18.19 -7.96
CA GLY A 100 24.19 16.83 -7.67
C GLY A 100 22.72 16.53 -8.02
N ILE A 101 21.87 17.55 -8.15
CA ILE A 101 20.42 17.40 -8.40
C ILE A 101 20.10 16.56 -9.66
N GLY A 102 20.84 16.77 -10.75
CA GLY A 102 20.66 15.99 -11.98
C GLY A 102 20.98 14.50 -11.81
N GLY A 103 21.90 14.17 -10.90
CA GLY A 103 22.18 12.78 -10.53
C GLY A 103 21.02 12.16 -9.75
N SER A 104 20.45 12.89 -8.80
CA SER A 104 19.29 12.44 -8.02
C SER A 104 18.03 12.28 -8.89
N LEU A 105 17.81 13.18 -9.85
CA LEU A 105 16.72 13.05 -10.83
C LEU A 105 16.91 11.83 -11.76
N LEU A 106 18.15 11.59 -12.20
CA LEU A 106 18.46 10.38 -12.97
C LEU A 106 18.20 9.12 -12.14
N GLN A 107 18.61 9.10 -10.86
CA GLN A 107 18.33 7.97 -9.97
C GLN A 107 16.83 7.69 -9.85
N ALA A 108 15.98 8.72 -9.68
CA ALA A 108 14.53 8.54 -9.65
C ALA A 108 13.98 7.94 -10.96
N ALA A 109 14.57 8.29 -12.11
CA ALA A 109 14.23 7.69 -13.39
C ALA A 109 14.69 6.22 -13.51
N GLU A 110 15.85 5.88 -12.97
CA GLU A 110 16.36 4.50 -12.89
C GLU A 110 15.49 3.64 -11.97
N GLU A 111 15.07 4.17 -10.82
CA GLU A 111 14.12 3.53 -9.92
C GLU A 111 12.78 3.27 -10.62
N LYS A 112 12.27 4.26 -11.37
CA LYS A 112 11.05 4.11 -12.15
C LYS A 112 11.20 3.02 -13.21
N ALA A 113 12.33 2.94 -13.91
CA ALA A 113 12.59 1.86 -14.85
C ALA A 113 12.57 0.48 -14.17
N GLY A 114 13.13 0.41 -12.96
CA GLY A 114 13.08 -0.79 -12.12
C GLY A 114 11.66 -1.19 -11.70
N GLU A 115 10.75 -0.24 -11.46
CA GLU A 115 9.34 -0.53 -11.14
C GLU A 115 8.63 -1.28 -12.29
N TYR A 116 9.03 -1.03 -13.54
CA TYR A 116 8.57 -1.76 -14.72
C TYR A 116 9.29 -3.09 -14.96
N GLY A 117 10.24 -3.48 -14.10
CA GLY A 117 11.04 -4.69 -14.26
C GLY A 117 12.07 -4.62 -15.38
N LEU A 118 12.41 -3.41 -15.84
CA LEU A 118 13.37 -3.20 -16.91
C LEU A 118 14.79 -3.13 -16.34
N THR A 119 15.77 -3.64 -17.09
CA THR A 119 17.19 -3.61 -16.75
C THR A 119 17.94 -2.47 -17.45
N GLU A 120 17.23 -1.68 -18.25
CA GLU A 120 17.77 -0.63 -19.09
C GLU A 120 16.93 0.63 -18.94
N LEU A 121 17.62 1.76 -18.82
CA LEU A 121 17.01 3.09 -18.97
C LEU A 121 17.52 3.68 -20.29
N TRP A 122 16.59 4.03 -21.18
CA TRP A 122 16.89 4.58 -22.50
C TRP A 122 16.87 6.11 -22.48
N VAL A 123 17.65 6.75 -23.35
CA VAL A 123 17.69 8.20 -23.51
C VAL A 123 17.94 8.59 -24.97
N GLY A 124 17.43 9.76 -25.35
CA GLY A 124 17.82 10.45 -26.57
C GLY A 124 18.46 11.80 -26.26
N VAL A 125 19.61 12.09 -26.85
CA VAL A 125 20.31 13.38 -26.68
C VAL A 125 20.67 13.97 -28.04
N MET A 126 20.39 15.26 -28.24
CA MET A 126 20.81 15.99 -29.45
C MET A 126 22.33 15.93 -29.59
N ILE A 127 22.84 15.60 -30.79
CA ILE A 127 24.29 15.49 -31.04
C ILE A 127 25.02 16.78 -30.70
N GLN A 128 24.40 17.93 -30.99
CA GLN A 128 24.97 19.26 -30.71
C GLN A 128 25.07 19.56 -29.21
N ASN A 129 24.34 18.86 -28.35
CA ASN A 129 24.44 19.01 -26.89
C ASN A 129 25.56 18.12 -26.33
N GLU A 130 26.80 18.44 -26.70
CA GLU A 130 27.99 17.68 -26.30
C GLU A 130 28.20 17.62 -24.79
N LEU A 131 27.75 18.63 -24.05
CA LEU A 131 27.84 18.67 -22.59
C LEU A 131 26.95 17.60 -21.95
N ALA A 132 25.68 17.50 -22.39
CA ALA A 132 24.79 16.45 -21.95
C ALA A 132 25.25 15.07 -22.43
N GLY A 133 25.71 14.95 -23.68
CA GLY A 133 26.25 13.70 -24.23
C GLY A 133 27.38 13.14 -23.36
N ARG A 134 28.40 13.95 -23.07
CA ARG A 134 29.51 13.56 -22.18
C ARG A 134 29.05 13.28 -20.75
N TRP A 135 28.00 13.96 -20.27
CA TRP A 135 27.44 13.70 -18.95
C TRP A 135 26.76 12.32 -18.88
N TYR A 136 25.97 11.96 -19.90
CA TYR A 136 25.35 10.63 -20.00
C TYR A 136 26.39 9.51 -20.14
N GLU A 137 27.46 9.72 -20.93
CA GLU A 137 28.56 8.75 -21.05
C GLU A 137 29.24 8.50 -19.69
N ARG A 138 29.48 9.57 -18.89
CA ARG A 138 29.99 9.43 -17.50
C ARG A 138 28.99 8.78 -16.53
N LYS A 139 27.73 8.62 -16.94
CA LYS A 139 26.67 7.92 -16.21
C LYS A 139 26.40 6.52 -16.79
N ASP A 140 27.36 6.00 -17.56
CA ASP A 140 27.36 4.66 -18.17
C ASP A 140 26.33 4.44 -19.27
N PHE A 141 25.80 5.51 -19.88
CA PHE A 141 25.00 5.38 -21.09
C PHE A 141 25.89 5.06 -22.30
N ARG A 142 25.41 4.14 -23.12
CA ARG A 142 26.00 3.75 -24.41
C ARG A 142 25.04 4.12 -25.52
N PHE A 143 25.49 4.96 -26.45
CA PHE A 143 24.73 5.36 -27.63
C PHE A 143 24.95 4.36 -28.76
N ILE A 144 23.87 3.81 -29.31
CA ILE A 144 23.92 2.69 -30.27
C ILE A 144 23.38 3.04 -31.66
N ARG A 145 22.62 4.15 -31.77
CA ARG A 145 22.03 4.58 -33.04
C ARG A 145 21.77 6.09 -33.03
N GLU A 146 21.53 6.62 -34.22
CA GLU A 146 21.11 8.00 -34.42
C GLU A 146 19.74 8.05 -35.09
N GLU A 147 18.87 8.94 -34.61
CA GLU A 147 17.52 9.14 -35.15
C GLU A 147 17.22 10.63 -35.30
N PRO A 148 16.44 11.05 -36.31
CA PRO A 148 16.05 12.45 -36.45
C PRO A 148 15.04 12.84 -35.35
N PHE A 149 15.28 13.97 -34.69
CA PHE A 149 14.36 14.59 -33.76
C PHE A 149 13.94 15.96 -34.26
N ARG A 150 12.64 16.24 -34.21
CA ARG A 150 12.08 17.50 -34.70
C ARG A 150 11.62 18.38 -33.56
N MET A 151 12.15 19.59 -33.50
CA MET A 151 11.78 20.65 -32.57
C MET A 151 11.26 21.85 -33.37
N GLY A 152 9.93 22.03 -33.39
CA GLY A 152 9.29 22.98 -34.30
C GLY A 152 9.50 22.60 -35.77
N ARG A 153 10.10 23.50 -36.55
CA ARG A 153 10.47 23.26 -37.96
C ARG A 153 11.88 22.71 -38.12
N THR A 154 12.73 22.86 -37.11
CA THR A 154 14.12 22.38 -37.10
C THR A 154 14.19 20.88 -36.80
N THR A 155 14.98 20.14 -37.58
CA THR A 155 15.28 18.73 -37.33
C THR A 155 16.76 18.60 -37.02
N VAL A 156 17.08 17.95 -35.89
CA VAL A 156 18.44 17.67 -35.43
C VAL A 156 18.61 16.18 -35.16
N PRO A 157 19.80 15.61 -35.37
CA PRO A 157 20.04 14.22 -35.04
C PRO A 157 20.13 14.03 -33.51
N HIS A 158 19.51 12.95 -33.03
CA HIS A 158 19.61 12.45 -31.66
C HIS A 158 20.48 11.20 -31.63
N LYS A 159 21.42 11.13 -30.69
CA LYS A 159 21.98 9.84 -30.27
C LYS A 159 20.98 9.15 -29.35
N ILE A 160 20.60 7.94 -29.72
CA ILE A 160 19.75 7.07 -28.90
C ILE A 160 20.63 6.01 -28.25
N GLY A 161 20.48 5.86 -26.94
CA GLY A 161 21.28 4.97 -26.14
C GLY A 161 20.57 4.50 -24.90
N TYR A 162 21.24 3.64 -24.17
CA TYR A 162 20.77 3.13 -22.89
C TYR A 162 21.93 2.99 -21.93
N LYS A 163 21.63 3.04 -20.64
CA LYS A 163 22.52 2.48 -19.63
C LYS A 163 21.90 1.21 -19.09
N THR A 164 22.74 0.23 -18.82
CA THR A 164 22.34 -0.86 -17.92
C THR A 164 22.23 -0.26 -16.53
N ILE A 165 21.04 -0.34 -15.95
CA ILE A 165 20.86 0.09 -14.57
C ILE A 165 21.37 -1.03 -13.67
N VAL A 166 22.62 -0.89 -13.21
CA VAL A 166 23.22 -1.77 -12.20
C VAL A 166 22.63 -1.37 -10.85
N GLY A 167 21.46 -1.93 -10.59
CA GLY A 167 20.64 -1.67 -9.41
C GLY A 167 19.93 -2.93 -8.99
N SER A 168 20.70 -4.02 -8.85
CA SER A 168 20.61 -5.11 -7.86
C SER A 168 20.99 -6.47 -8.46
N SER A 169 22.25 -6.81 -8.33
CA SER A 169 22.60 -8.18 -7.96
C SER A 169 22.01 -8.45 -6.55
N GLN A 170 20.68 -8.57 -6.47
CA GLN A 170 19.80 -9.06 -5.39
C GLN A 170 18.32 -8.64 -5.54
N ARG A 171 17.84 -7.98 -6.62
CA ARG A 171 16.38 -7.92 -6.83
C ARG A 171 15.96 -9.29 -7.29
N VAL A 172 15.28 -9.93 -6.36
CA VAL A 172 14.45 -11.09 -6.61
C VAL A 172 13.61 -10.80 -7.86
N ASP A 173 13.90 -11.51 -8.94
CA ASP A 173 13.09 -11.47 -10.15
C ASP A 173 11.64 -11.84 -9.75
N LEU A 174 10.73 -10.87 -9.86
CA LEU A 174 9.33 -11.08 -9.50
C LEU A 174 8.78 -12.31 -10.23
N GLN A 175 9.15 -12.52 -11.50
CA GLN A 175 8.69 -13.68 -12.27
C GLN A 175 9.09 -15.01 -11.61
N LYS A 176 10.24 -15.07 -10.92
CA LYS A 176 10.66 -16.25 -10.16
C LYS A 176 9.89 -16.44 -8.85
N ARG A 177 9.21 -15.40 -8.35
CA ARG A 177 8.33 -15.44 -7.18
C ARG A 177 6.86 -15.63 -7.53
N LEU A 178 6.47 -15.45 -8.79
CA LEU A 178 5.07 -15.59 -9.18
C LEU A 178 4.69 -17.07 -9.28
N PHE A 179 3.67 -17.44 -8.53
CA PHE A 179 2.93 -18.67 -8.74
C PHE A 179 1.88 -18.50 -9.85
N ALA A 180 1.22 -17.34 -9.87
CA ALA A 180 0.22 -17.00 -10.87
C ALA A 180 -0.05 -15.48 -10.91
N ILE A 181 -0.74 -15.04 -11.95
CA ILE A 181 -1.26 -13.68 -12.10
C ILE A 181 -2.79 -13.76 -12.10
N TYR A 182 -3.43 -12.98 -11.23
CA TYR A 182 -4.86 -12.79 -11.20
C TYR A 182 -5.20 -11.45 -11.87
N GLY A 183 -5.47 -11.50 -13.17
CA GLY A 183 -5.90 -10.33 -13.95
C GLY A 183 -7.39 -9.98 -13.78
N GLY A 184 -8.15 -10.87 -13.13
CA GLY A 184 -9.60 -10.92 -12.87
C GLY A 184 -10.54 -10.78 -14.07
N GLY A 185 -11.85 -10.89 -13.82
CA GLY A 185 -12.88 -11.06 -14.85
C GLY A 185 -13.50 -12.48 -14.85
N GLY A 186 -14.63 -12.66 -15.53
CA GLY A 186 -15.52 -13.83 -15.38
C GLY A 186 -14.99 -15.19 -15.86
N GLU A 187 -13.87 -15.23 -16.59
CA GLU A 187 -13.22 -16.49 -17.01
C GLU A 187 -12.06 -16.92 -16.09
N ALA A 188 -11.61 -16.06 -15.17
CA ALA A 188 -10.54 -16.40 -14.24
C ALA A 188 -11.07 -17.32 -13.13
N ALA A 189 -10.26 -18.30 -12.70
CA ALA A 189 -10.55 -19.05 -11.48
C ALA A 189 -10.68 -18.07 -10.29
N PRO A 190 -11.65 -18.24 -9.38
CA PRO A 190 -11.81 -17.36 -8.23
C PRO A 190 -10.49 -17.18 -7.48
N LEU A 191 -10.20 -15.96 -7.01
CA LEU A 191 -8.95 -15.67 -6.30
C LEU A 191 -8.75 -16.61 -5.09
N ALA A 192 -9.84 -16.97 -4.42
CA ALA A 192 -9.85 -17.95 -3.34
C ALA A 192 -9.28 -19.32 -3.75
N ASP A 193 -9.63 -19.84 -4.94
CA ASP A 193 -9.11 -21.13 -5.44
C ASP A 193 -7.65 -21.05 -5.81
N LEU A 194 -7.25 -19.93 -6.45
CA LEU A 194 -5.86 -19.72 -6.84
C LEU A 194 -4.94 -19.65 -5.62
N THR A 195 -5.38 -18.94 -4.57
CA THR A 195 -4.64 -18.83 -3.31
C THR A 195 -4.65 -20.11 -2.47
N ALA A 196 -5.71 -20.93 -2.55
CA ALA A 196 -5.73 -22.26 -1.96
C ALA A 196 -4.66 -23.17 -2.61
N ARG A 197 -4.57 -23.18 -3.95
CA ARG A 197 -3.53 -23.91 -4.69
C ARG A 197 -2.12 -23.39 -4.38
N LEU A 198 -1.96 -22.07 -4.25
CA LEU A 198 -0.70 -21.47 -3.80
C LEU A 198 -0.30 -22.03 -2.43
N LEU A 199 -1.23 -22.08 -1.48
CA LEU A 199 -0.96 -22.57 -0.13
C LEU A 199 -0.57 -24.05 -0.12
N GLU A 200 -1.29 -24.90 -0.85
CA GLU A 200 -0.95 -26.32 -0.98
C GLU A 200 0.42 -26.54 -1.61
N GLY A 201 0.77 -25.73 -2.62
CA GLY A 201 2.09 -25.74 -3.24
C GLY A 201 3.18 -25.31 -2.27
N GLN A 202 3.00 -24.18 -1.60
CA GLN A 202 3.99 -23.63 -0.67
C GLN A 202 4.17 -24.48 0.59
N LYS A 203 3.15 -25.17 1.08
CA LYS A 203 3.32 -26.16 2.17
C LYS A 203 4.25 -27.32 1.78
N LYS A 204 4.42 -27.60 0.48
CA LYS A 204 5.35 -28.63 -0.02
C LYS A 204 6.75 -28.07 -0.31
N SER A 205 6.84 -26.83 -0.81
CA SER A 205 8.11 -26.23 -1.24
C SER A 205 8.77 -25.31 -0.22
N TRP A 206 8.06 -24.90 0.84
CA TRP A 206 8.56 -23.97 1.86
C TRP A 206 8.40 -24.57 3.27
N PRO A 207 9.46 -25.19 3.83
CA PRO A 207 9.41 -25.85 5.13
C PRO A 207 8.93 -24.95 6.28
N GLY A 208 9.39 -23.70 6.31
CA GLY A 208 8.98 -22.74 7.35
C GLY A 208 7.47 -22.48 7.39
N LEU A 209 6.82 -22.46 6.21
CA LEU A 209 5.36 -22.37 6.10
C LEU A 209 4.68 -23.65 6.57
N ALA A 210 5.17 -24.81 6.14
CA ALA A 210 4.62 -26.11 6.53
C ALA A 210 4.61 -26.27 8.06
N GLU A 211 5.73 -25.95 8.72
CA GLU A 211 5.82 -25.94 10.18
C GLU A 211 4.86 -24.94 10.83
N GLY A 212 4.61 -23.79 10.18
CA GLY A 212 3.71 -22.76 10.69
C GLY A 212 2.27 -23.26 10.75
N TYR A 213 1.85 -23.98 9.72
CA TYR A 213 0.53 -24.60 9.67
C TYR A 213 0.41 -25.83 10.57
N ALA A 214 1.45 -26.66 10.69
CA ALA A 214 1.47 -27.76 11.65
C ALA A 214 1.36 -27.24 13.10
N ALA A 215 2.07 -26.15 13.42
CA ALA A 215 1.96 -25.50 14.73
C ALA A 215 0.55 -24.95 14.97
N LEU A 216 -0.09 -24.36 13.96
CA LEU A 216 -1.48 -23.90 14.05
C LEU A 216 -2.47 -25.05 14.30
N GLU A 217 -2.30 -26.19 13.61
CA GLU A 217 -3.14 -27.38 13.83
C GLU A 217 -3.04 -27.92 15.27
N SER A 218 -1.86 -27.77 15.89
CA SER A 218 -1.62 -28.13 17.29
C SER A 218 -1.97 -27.03 18.31
N ALA A 219 -2.43 -25.86 17.86
CA ALA A 219 -2.64 -24.71 18.73
C ALA A 219 -3.83 -24.95 19.68
N ARG A 220 -3.61 -24.70 20.98
CA ARG A 220 -4.69 -24.78 21.98
C ARG A 220 -5.60 -23.56 21.85
N VAL A 221 -6.90 -23.81 21.87
CA VAL A 221 -7.93 -22.77 21.86
C VAL A 221 -8.89 -23.01 23.02
N ARG A 222 -9.26 -21.94 23.72
CA ARG A 222 -10.34 -21.97 24.71
C ARG A 222 -11.29 -20.79 24.49
N GLU A 223 -12.51 -20.92 24.97
CA GLU A 223 -13.50 -19.85 24.86
C GLU A 223 -13.68 -19.12 26.19
N ILE A 224 -13.87 -17.82 26.10
CA ILE A 224 -14.27 -16.94 27.20
C ILE A 224 -15.53 -16.22 26.75
N CYS A 225 -16.60 -16.35 27.52
CA CYS A 225 -17.88 -15.70 27.25
C CYS A 225 -18.10 -14.55 28.23
N GLY A 226 -18.55 -13.41 27.73
CA GLY A 226 -19.09 -12.33 28.53
C GLY A 226 -20.60 -12.20 28.34
N ASP A 227 -21.14 -11.06 28.78
CA ASP A 227 -22.55 -10.73 28.53
C ASP A 227 -22.69 -10.30 27.07
N GLY A 228 -23.23 -11.18 26.22
CA GLY A 228 -23.54 -10.88 24.82
C GLY A 228 -22.40 -11.08 23.81
N TRP A 229 -21.15 -11.27 24.27
CA TRP A 229 -19.98 -11.50 23.41
C TRP A 229 -19.24 -12.78 23.75
N ARG A 230 -18.49 -13.30 22.77
CA ARG A 230 -17.60 -14.44 22.96
C ARG A 230 -16.23 -14.18 22.36
N VAL A 231 -15.19 -14.61 23.05
CA VAL A 231 -13.81 -14.56 22.59
C VAL A 231 -13.22 -15.96 22.59
N LYS A 232 -12.60 -16.34 21.48
CA LYS A 232 -11.70 -17.49 21.41
C LYS A 232 -10.29 -17.02 21.72
N VAL A 233 -9.64 -17.61 22.71
CA VAL A 233 -8.23 -17.36 23.02
C VAL A 233 -7.42 -18.49 22.39
N GLN A 234 -6.49 -18.16 21.50
CA GLN A 234 -5.55 -19.08 20.86
C GLN A 234 -4.17 -18.91 21.48
N PHE A 235 -3.54 -20.02 21.89
CA PHE A 235 -2.13 -20.05 22.24
C PHE A 235 -1.30 -20.31 20.98
N ASN A 236 -0.53 -19.30 20.54
CA ASN A 236 0.28 -19.37 19.32
C ASN A 236 1.67 -18.72 19.51
N PRO A 237 2.67 -19.48 19.96
CA PRO A 237 4.04 -18.98 20.18
C PRO A 237 4.70 -18.32 18.97
N ARG A 238 4.33 -18.74 17.75
CA ARG A 238 4.91 -18.19 16.52
C ARG A 238 4.53 -16.72 16.29
N ARG A 239 3.57 -16.18 17.06
CA ARG A 239 3.14 -14.78 16.99
C ARG A 239 3.93 -13.85 17.93
N ILE A 240 4.93 -14.37 18.66
CA ILE A 240 5.73 -13.58 19.61
C ILE A 240 6.37 -12.35 18.96
N VAL A 241 6.92 -12.49 17.74
CA VAL A 241 7.58 -11.40 17.00
C VAL A 241 6.56 -10.34 16.59
N SER A 242 5.43 -10.73 16.01
CA SER A 242 4.40 -9.78 15.56
C SER A 242 3.73 -9.07 16.73
N THR A 243 3.44 -9.77 17.83
CA THR A 243 2.77 -9.18 18.99
C THR A 243 3.72 -8.26 19.78
N GLY A 244 4.99 -8.66 19.89
CA GLY A 244 6.04 -7.94 20.59
C GLY A 244 6.77 -6.87 19.77
N ALA A 245 6.40 -6.67 18.49
CA ALA A 245 7.13 -5.80 17.58
C ALA A 245 7.28 -4.38 18.16
N ASN A 246 8.49 -3.84 18.03
CA ASN A 246 8.74 -2.44 18.34
C ASN A 246 8.36 -1.59 17.11
N LEU A 247 7.46 -0.63 17.33
CA LEU A 247 6.84 0.18 16.29
C LEU A 247 7.25 1.65 16.39
N ASP A 248 8.29 1.96 17.15
CA ASP A 248 8.85 3.31 17.14
C ASP A 248 9.44 3.64 15.75
N PRO A 249 9.34 4.90 15.29
CA PRO A 249 9.77 5.28 13.95
C PRO A 249 11.25 4.99 13.65
N GLU A 250 12.12 5.02 14.66
CA GLU A 250 13.56 4.78 14.48
C GLU A 250 13.84 3.30 14.24
N SER A 251 13.23 2.42 15.03
CA SER A 251 13.30 0.96 14.83
C SER A 251 12.73 0.54 13.48
N ILE A 252 11.62 1.15 13.04
CA ILE A 252 11.02 0.86 11.73
C ILE A 252 11.96 1.25 10.60
N ARG A 253 12.57 2.45 10.64
CA ARG A 253 13.52 2.90 9.61
C ARG A 253 14.78 2.03 9.51
N LYS A 254 15.20 1.41 10.62
CA LYS A 254 16.42 0.59 10.68
C LYS A 254 16.21 -0.86 10.23
N ARG A 255 15.00 -1.40 10.33
CA ARG A 255 14.74 -2.80 9.97
C ARG A 255 14.44 -2.94 8.48
N PRO A 256 14.93 -3.98 7.79
CA PRO A 256 14.44 -4.35 6.48
C PRO A 256 12.93 -4.63 6.53
N CYS A 257 12.16 -4.02 5.63
CA CYS A 257 10.72 -4.28 5.57
C CYS A 257 10.47 -5.69 5.04
N PHE A 258 9.91 -6.56 5.88
CA PHE A 258 9.62 -7.96 5.58
C PHE A 258 8.49 -8.19 4.56
N LEU A 259 7.88 -7.10 4.04
CA LEU A 259 6.86 -7.13 2.98
C LEU A 259 7.43 -6.71 1.61
N CYS A 260 8.62 -6.11 1.57
CA CYS A 260 9.31 -5.82 0.31
C CYS A 260 9.75 -7.12 -0.35
N LEU A 261 9.62 -7.18 -1.68
CA LEU A 261 9.94 -8.36 -2.49
C LEU A 261 11.36 -8.89 -2.23
N GLU A 262 12.31 -7.99 -2.01
CA GLU A 262 13.73 -8.30 -1.73
C GLU A 262 13.96 -8.96 -0.37
N HIS A 263 13.04 -8.76 0.59
CA HIS A 263 13.16 -9.28 1.96
C HIS A 263 12.15 -10.40 2.26
N LEU A 264 11.31 -10.79 1.29
CA LEU A 264 10.49 -11.99 1.42
C LEU A 264 11.38 -13.23 1.57
N PRO A 265 10.99 -14.22 2.38
CA PRO A 265 11.63 -15.53 2.41
C PRO A 265 11.88 -16.07 0.99
N PRO A 266 13.06 -16.65 0.72
CA PRO A 266 13.44 -17.05 -0.63
C PRO A 266 12.50 -18.06 -1.29
N GLU A 267 11.79 -18.88 -0.52
CA GLU A 267 10.84 -19.87 -1.01
C GLU A 267 9.44 -19.28 -1.20
N GLN A 268 9.17 -18.11 -0.61
CA GLN A 268 7.82 -17.55 -0.60
C GLN A 268 7.42 -17.09 -1.99
N GLN A 269 6.34 -17.68 -2.50
CA GLN A 269 5.73 -17.31 -3.77
C GLN A 269 4.48 -16.44 -3.57
N ALA A 270 4.07 -15.77 -4.65
CA ALA A 270 2.94 -14.85 -4.66
C ALA A 270 1.96 -15.15 -5.80
N VAL A 271 0.69 -14.88 -5.56
CA VAL A 271 -0.23 -14.52 -6.66
C VAL A 271 -0.11 -13.02 -6.86
N LEU A 272 0.26 -12.60 -8.07
CA LEU A 272 0.20 -11.19 -8.46
C LEU A 272 -1.28 -10.83 -8.71
N TYR A 273 -1.86 -10.07 -7.80
CA TYR A 273 -3.22 -9.57 -7.93
C TYR A 273 -3.19 -8.28 -8.73
N ARG A 274 -3.80 -8.34 -9.93
CA ARG A 274 -3.75 -7.30 -10.96
C ARG A 274 -2.29 -6.96 -11.27
N ASP A 275 -1.87 -5.72 -11.01
CA ASP A 275 -0.52 -5.25 -11.39
C ASP A 275 0.37 -4.91 -10.19
N ASP A 276 -0.21 -4.54 -9.04
CA ASP A 276 0.50 -3.81 -7.99
C ASP A 276 0.49 -4.47 -6.62
N THR A 277 -0.17 -5.63 -6.47
CA THR A 277 -0.41 -6.25 -5.15
C THR A 277 -0.03 -7.72 -5.16
N LEU A 278 0.65 -8.19 -4.12
CA LEU A 278 1.05 -9.58 -3.93
C LEU A 278 0.17 -10.23 -2.88
N VAL A 279 -0.48 -11.34 -3.22
CA VAL A 279 -1.17 -12.21 -2.27
C VAL A 279 -0.23 -13.36 -1.88
N LEU A 280 0.14 -13.40 -0.61
CA LEU A 280 1.16 -14.25 -0.03
C LEU A 280 0.56 -15.17 1.05
N CYS A 281 1.09 -16.38 1.21
CA CYS A 281 0.77 -17.21 2.37
C CYS A 281 1.44 -16.64 3.63
N ASN A 282 0.69 -16.48 4.72
CA ASN A 282 1.24 -15.98 5.98
C ASN A 282 2.04 -17.10 6.70
N PRO A 283 3.35 -16.92 6.99
CA PRO A 283 4.19 -17.94 7.64
C PRO A 283 3.90 -18.15 9.14
N ALA A 284 3.22 -17.20 9.79
CA ALA A 284 2.76 -17.33 11.18
C ALA A 284 1.22 -17.26 11.19
N PRO A 285 0.54 -18.28 10.65
CA PRO A 285 -0.90 -18.24 10.43
C PRO A 285 -1.67 -18.32 11.74
N ILE A 286 -2.80 -17.61 11.76
CA ILE A 286 -3.84 -17.71 12.81
C ILE A 286 -5.02 -18.59 12.33
N PHE A 287 -5.16 -18.74 11.01
CA PHE A 287 -6.25 -19.46 10.35
C PHE A 287 -5.69 -20.43 9.29
N PRO A 288 -6.38 -21.54 8.98
CA PRO A 288 -5.91 -22.58 8.06
C PRO A 288 -5.75 -22.13 6.59
N GLY A 289 -6.17 -20.92 6.24
CA GLY A 289 -5.95 -20.29 4.93
C GLY A 289 -5.53 -18.82 5.07
N HIS A 290 -4.72 -18.49 6.07
CA HIS A 290 -4.34 -17.10 6.37
C HIS A 290 -3.39 -16.54 5.30
N LEU A 291 -3.77 -15.43 4.69
CA LEU A 291 -3.03 -14.70 3.67
C LEU A 291 -2.55 -13.33 4.17
N THR A 292 -1.37 -12.94 3.72
CA THR A 292 -0.85 -11.57 3.80
C THR A 292 -0.92 -10.97 2.39
N ILE A 293 -1.53 -9.80 2.25
CA ILE A 293 -1.73 -9.14 0.95
C ILE A 293 -0.96 -7.83 0.99
N ALA A 294 0.19 -7.75 0.33
CA ALA A 294 1.07 -6.59 0.41
C ALA A 294 1.17 -5.87 -0.93
N HIS A 295 1.13 -4.54 -0.91
CA HIS A 295 1.38 -3.75 -2.11
C HIS A 295 2.85 -3.92 -2.56
N ARG A 296 3.12 -3.91 -3.86
CA ARG A 296 4.48 -4.14 -4.41
C ARG A 296 5.44 -3.01 -4.10
N ARG A 297 4.94 -1.77 -4.09
CA ARG A 297 5.72 -0.60 -3.69
C ARG A 297 5.61 -0.41 -2.19
N HIS A 298 6.72 -0.01 -1.58
CA HIS A 298 6.81 0.38 -0.16
C HIS A 298 6.12 1.74 0.02
N ILE A 299 4.81 1.72 0.23
CA ILE A 299 3.98 2.92 0.47
C ILE A 299 3.36 2.85 1.87
N PRO A 300 3.09 3.98 2.55
CA PRO A 300 2.54 3.97 3.90
C PRO A 300 1.27 3.13 4.05
N GLN A 301 1.10 2.51 5.23
CA GLN A 301 -0.15 1.81 5.60
C GLN A 301 -1.26 2.84 5.76
N SER A 302 -2.10 2.98 4.74
CA SER A 302 -3.25 3.88 4.78
C SER A 302 -4.47 3.31 4.05
N LEU A 303 -5.63 3.35 4.68
CA LEU A 303 -6.88 2.82 4.14
C LEU A 303 -7.68 3.81 3.28
N PRO A 304 -7.87 5.11 3.63
CA PRO A 304 -8.76 5.99 2.87
C PRO A 304 -8.48 6.04 1.36
N GLU A 305 -7.20 6.09 0.96
CA GLU A 305 -6.79 6.09 -0.46
C GLU A 305 -6.85 4.68 -1.09
N ASN A 306 -6.84 3.63 -0.27
CA ASN A 306 -6.76 2.23 -0.70
C ASN A 306 -8.04 1.43 -0.44
N LEU A 307 -9.13 2.07 -0.01
CA LEU A 307 -10.42 1.43 0.20
C LEU A 307 -10.95 0.76 -1.08
N PRO A 308 -10.85 1.37 -2.29
CA PRO A 308 -11.28 0.69 -3.52
C PRO A 308 -10.53 -0.62 -3.77
N LEU A 309 -9.23 -0.70 -3.43
CA LEU A 309 -8.45 -1.93 -3.51
C LEU A 309 -8.97 -2.96 -2.50
N PHE A 310 -9.23 -2.53 -1.26
CA PHE A 310 -9.76 -3.38 -0.18
C PHE A 310 -11.12 -4.00 -0.53
N LEU A 311 -12.06 -3.20 -1.04
CA LEU A 311 -13.39 -3.66 -1.48
C LEU A 311 -13.29 -4.63 -2.66
N ARG A 312 -12.41 -4.34 -3.63
CA ARG A 312 -12.21 -5.20 -4.80
C ARG A 312 -11.63 -6.54 -4.41
N LEU A 313 -10.65 -6.58 -3.50
CA LEU A 313 -10.12 -7.83 -2.96
C LEU A 313 -11.23 -8.67 -2.33
N ALA A 314 -12.09 -8.08 -1.50
CA ALA A 314 -13.21 -8.80 -0.89
C ALA A 314 -14.18 -9.36 -1.94
N ALA A 315 -14.47 -8.60 -3.01
CA ALA A 315 -15.31 -9.07 -4.11
C ALA A 315 -14.66 -10.22 -4.91
N ASP A 316 -13.37 -10.11 -5.23
CA ASP A 316 -12.63 -11.12 -6.00
C ASP A 316 -12.38 -12.43 -5.21
N PHE A 317 -12.28 -12.33 -3.89
CA PHE A 317 -12.32 -13.51 -3.02
C PHE A 317 -13.73 -14.12 -2.88
N GLY A 318 -14.76 -13.31 -3.11
CA GLY A 318 -16.16 -13.70 -2.95
C GLY A 318 -16.52 -14.08 -1.50
N PRO A 319 -17.62 -14.81 -1.29
CA PRO A 319 -18.14 -15.12 0.05
C PRO A 319 -17.28 -16.11 0.85
N ARG A 320 -16.21 -16.64 0.27
CA ARG A 320 -15.36 -17.67 0.89
C ARG A 320 -14.30 -17.09 1.82
N MET A 321 -13.93 -15.84 1.64
CA MET A 321 -12.90 -15.19 2.46
C MET A 321 -13.40 -13.86 2.99
N ILE A 322 -12.83 -13.46 4.11
CA ILE A 322 -12.95 -12.13 4.68
C ILE A 322 -11.59 -11.45 4.61
N VAL A 323 -11.57 -10.21 4.12
CA VAL A 323 -10.37 -9.37 4.06
C VAL A 323 -10.38 -8.44 5.27
N PHE A 324 -9.22 -8.19 5.86
CA PHE A 324 -9.12 -7.34 7.04
C PHE A 324 -7.88 -6.45 7.04
N TYR A 325 -8.03 -5.33 7.74
CA TYR A 325 -7.09 -4.23 7.80
C TYR A 325 -6.88 -3.79 9.24
N ASN A 326 -5.62 -3.52 9.56
CA ASN A 326 -5.21 -2.85 10.77
C ASN A 326 -4.70 -1.47 10.41
N GLY A 327 -5.26 -0.42 11.03
CA GLY A 327 -4.71 0.93 10.93
C GLY A 327 -3.23 0.97 11.35
N PRO A 328 -2.44 1.93 10.84
CA PRO A 328 -1.01 2.04 11.15
C PRO A 328 -0.72 2.09 12.66
N GLN A 329 -1.64 2.65 13.43
CA GLN A 329 -1.60 2.75 14.89
C GLN A 329 -2.65 1.87 15.58
N SER A 330 -3.15 0.84 14.89
CA SER A 330 -4.22 -0.05 15.38
C SER A 330 -3.92 -1.53 15.08
N GLY A 331 -2.66 -1.94 15.30
CA GLY A 331 -2.23 -3.33 15.24
C GLY A 331 -1.52 -3.73 13.94
N ALA A 332 -1.15 -2.77 13.08
CA ALA A 332 -0.31 -3.04 11.92
C ALA A 332 1.12 -3.39 12.35
N SER A 333 1.66 -4.50 11.86
CA SER A 333 3.05 -4.91 12.12
C SER A 333 4.07 -4.19 11.25
N ALA A 334 3.63 -3.60 10.14
CA ALA A 334 4.41 -2.78 9.21
C ALA A 334 3.59 -1.52 8.86
N PRO A 335 3.59 -0.48 9.72
CA PRO A 335 2.80 0.73 9.49
C PRO A 335 3.35 1.58 8.33
N ASP A 336 4.56 1.26 7.86
CA ASP A 336 5.26 1.91 6.76
C ASP A 336 5.00 1.26 5.40
N HIS A 337 4.35 0.09 5.33
CA HIS A 337 4.11 -0.65 4.09
C HIS A 337 2.64 -1.12 4.01
N LEU A 338 1.90 -0.65 3.01
CA LEU A 338 0.51 -1.02 2.75
C LEU A 338 0.33 -2.54 2.62
N HIS A 339 -0.47 -3.09 3.53
CA HIS A 339 -0.90 -4.47 3.51
C HIS A 339 -2.28 -4.67 4.12
N PHE A 340 -2.96 -5.67 3.58
CA PHE A 340 -4.17 -6.28 4.11
C PHE A 340 -3.87 -7.72 4.49
N GLN A 341 -4.83 -8.38 5.11
CA GLN A 341 -4.79 -9.80 5.37
C GLN A 341 -6.13 -10.41 4.95
N ALA A 342 -6.16 -11.72 4.71
CA ALA A 342 -7.39 -12.42 4.43
C ALA A 342 -7.39 -13.80 5.09
N ALA A 343 -8.57 -14.30 5.40
CA ALA A 343 -8.78 -15.63 5.96
C ALA A 343 -10.11 -16.21 5.48
N PRO A 344 -10.31 -17.54 5.57
CA PRO A 344 -11.61 -18.14 5.30
C PRO A 344 -12.70 -17.48 6.16
N ALA A 345 -13.82 -17.14 5.53
CA ALA A 345 -14.97 -16.55 6.21
C ALA A 345 -15.62 -17.55 7.19
N GLY A 346 -16.28 -17.03 8.21
CA GLY A 346 -17.01 -17.79 9.24
C GLY A 346 -16.15 -18.32 10.39
N LEU A 347 -14.88 -17.92 10.49
CA LEU A 347 -13.98 -18.40 11.54
C LEU A 347 -13.94 -17.46 12.76
N LEU A 348 -14.27 -16.18 12.57
CA LEU A 348 -14.27 -15.19 13.64
C LEU A 348 -15.63 -15.15 14.35
N PRO A 349 -15.67 -15.05 15.69
CA PRO A 349 -16.92 -14.84 16.42
C PRO A 349 -17.77 -13.69 15.88
N VAL A 350 -17.14 -12.55 15.54
CA VAL A 350 -17.87 -11.37 15.06
C VAL A 350 -18.72 -11.65 13.82
N GLU A 351 -18.29 -12.55 12.93
CA GLU A 351 -19.02 -12.87 11.71
C GLU A 351 -20.38 -13.52 11.99
N ALA A 352 -20.52 -14.19 13.15
CA ALA A 352 -21.79 -14.74 13.63
C ALA A 352 -22.52 -13.76 14.58
N GLU A 353 -21.79 -12.93 15.33
CA GLU A 353 -22.38 -11.96 16.27
C GLU A 353 -23.11 -10.83 15.55
N VAL A 354 -22.54 -10.29 14.46
CA VAL A 354 -23.08 -9.08 13.84
C VAL A 354 -24.33 -9.27 12.99
N PRO A 355 -24.58 -10.42 12.33
CA PRO A 355 -25.82 -10.62 11.58
C PRO A 355 -27.03 -10.93 12.46
N GLU A 356 -26.80 -11.33 13.72
CA GLU A 356 -27.86 -11.70 14.66
C GLU A 356 -28.81 -10.51 14.92
N PRO A 357 -30.12 -10.64 14.62
CA PRO A 357 -31.08 -9.54 14.72
C PRO A 357 -31.11 -8.82 16.07
N ARG A 358 -30.96 -9.54 17.19
CA ARG A 358 -30.94 -8.90 18.52
C ARG A 358 -29.71 -8.03 18.78
N ASN A 359 -28.64 -8.23 18.01
CA ASN A 359 -27.36 -7.56 18.23
C ASN A 359 -27.22 -6.30 17.39
N ARG A 360 -28.02 -6.12 16.34
CA ARG A 360 -27.85 -5.06 15.33
C ARG A 360 -29.08 -4.19 15.17
N GLU A 361 -28.86 -2.91 14.89
CA GLU A 361 -29.92 -1.97 14.52
C GLU A 361 -29.45 -1.03 13.41
N ILE A 362 -30.38 -0.62 12.53
CA ILE A 362 -30.10 0.38 11.50
C ILE A 362 -30.11 1.75 12.16
N VAL A 363 -29.05 2.51 11.96
CA VAL A 363 -28.94 3.88 12.49
C VAL A 363 -29.12 4.91 11.40
N ARG A 364 -28.69 4.62 10.16
CA ARG A 364 -28.91 5.49 8.99
C ARG A 364 -29.09 4.68 7.72
N ARG A 365 -29.83 5.26 6.78
CA ARG A 365 -29.90 4.81 5.39
C ARG A 365 -29.43 5.93 4.48
N TRP A 366 -28.49 5.61 3.61
CA TRP A 366 -28.13 6.43 2.46
C TRP A 366 -28.61 5.71 1.19
N ASP A 367 -28.49 6.35 0.03
CA ASP A 367 -28.87 5.71 -1.21
C ASP A 367 -28.01 4.45 -1.43
N GLY A 368 -28.66 3.30 -1.66
CA GLY A 368 -28.01 2.00 -1.83
C GLY A 368 -27.24 1.42 -0.62
N VAL A 369 -27.17 2.11 0.53
CA VAL A 369 -26.33 1.72 1.68
C VAL A 369 -27.05 1.88 3.01
N SER A 370 -26.89 0.89 3.89
CA SER A 370 -27.35 0.95 5.28
C SER A 370 -26.17 0.99 6.24
N LEU A 371 -26.22 1.93 7.19
CA LEU A 371 -25.33 1.96 8.35
C LEU A 371 -26.02 1.30 9.54
N TRP A 372 -25.32 0.35 10.14
CA TRP A 372 -25.77 -0.38 11.29
C TRP A 372 -24.81 -0.20 12.45
N ARG A 373 -25.32 -0.33 13.66
CA ARG A 373 -24.51 -0.51 14.86
C ARG A 373 -24.85 -1.82 15.55
N THR A 374 -23.95 -2.31 16.41
CA THR A 374 -24.28 -3.39 17.35
C THR A 374 -24.32 -2.91 18.80
N ARG A 375 -25.08 -3.56 19.69
CA ARG A 375 -25.09 -3.29 21.15
C ARG A 375 -24.70 -4.51 21.96
N GLY A 376 -24.13 -4.29 23.14
CA GLY A 376 -23.89 -5.37 24.11
C GLY A 376 -22.80 -6.39 23.72
N LEU A 377 -21.95 -6.10 22.73
CA LEU A 377 -20.86 -6.99 22.31
C LEU A 377 -19.51 -6.70 23.01
N GLY A 378 -19.55 -5.89 24.08
CA GLY A 378 -18.36 -5.51 24.85
C GLY A 378 -17.40 -4.54 24.15
N ARG A 379 -17.66 -4.20 22.88
CA ARG A 379 -16.89 -3.30 22.03
C ARG A 379 -17.79 -2.67 20.96
N GLY A 380 -17.51 -1.43 20.60
CA GLY A 380 -18.24 -0.70 19.58
C GLY A 380 -17.98 -1.25 18.18
N ILE A 381 -19.05 -1.55 17.44
CA ILE A 381 -18.99 -2.04 16.07
C ILE A 381 -20.00 -1.27 15.23
N LEU A 382 -19.54 -0.76 14.09
CA LEU A 382 -20.37 -0.21 13.03
C LEU A 382 -20.26 -1.10 11.80
N MET A 383 -21.34 -1.21 11.05
CA MET A 383 -21.32 -1.92 9.78
C MET A 383 -21.90 -1.08 8.66
N ILE A 384 -21.23 -1.12 7.51
CA ILE A 384 -21.75 -0.59 6.26
C ILE A 384 -22.12 -1.78 5.38
N GLU A 385 -23.38 -1.84 4.94
CA GLU A 385 -23.85 -2.83 3.98
C GLU A 385 -24.40 -2.13 2.74
N GLY A 386 -23.95 -2.55 1.56
CA GLY A 386 -24.40 -2.00 0.28
C GLY A 386 -24.01 -2.87 -0.91
N MET A 387 -24.72 -2.71 -2.02
CA MET A 387 -24.53 -3.49 -3.25
C MET A 387 -23.66 -2.78 -4.30
N ASP A 388 -23.30 -1.52 -4.07
CA ASP A 388 -22.45 -0.74 -4.96
C ASP A 388 -21.18 -0.26 -4.23
N ALA A 389 -20.02 -0.48 -4.83
CA ALA A 389 -18.74 -0.17 -4.20
C ALA A 389 -18.50 1.34 -4.03
N ALA A 390 -19.03 2.18 -4.93
CA ALA A 390 -18.89 3.63 -4.86
C ALA A 390 -19.75 4.19 -3.71
N GLU A 391 -20.98 3.69 -3.55
CA GLU A 391 -21.84 4.10 -2.44
C GLU A 391 -21.28 3.64 -1.09
N VAL A 392 -20.77 2.40 -1.01
CA VAL A 392 -20.08 1.89 0.19
C VAL A 392 -18.85 2.75 0.51
N THR A 393 -18.08 3.17 -0.51
CA THR A 393 -16.93 4.07 -0.35
C THR A 393 -17.34 5.45 0.17
N SER A 394 -18.43 6.02 -0.38
CA SER A 394 -18.99 7.30 0.05
C SER A 394 -19.45 7.27 1.51
N ALA A 395 -20.17 6.22 1.90
CA ALA A 395 -20.61 5.96 3.27
C ALA A 395 -19.43 5.83 4.24
N PHE A 396 -18.39 5.08 3.85
CA PHE A 396 -17.18 4.95 4.64
C PHE A 396 -16.45 6.29 4.80
N GLY A 397 -16.38 7.10 3.74
CA GLY A 397 -15.78 8.44 3.79
C GLY A 397 -16.44 9.33 4.84
N LYS A 398 -17.77 9.30 4.95
CA LYS A 398 -18.52 10.03 5.99
C LYS A 398 -18.14 9.56 7.40
N LEU A 399 -18.03 8.24 7.62
CA LEU A 399 -17.56 7.68 8.89
C LEU A 399 -16.14 8.14 9.25
N ILE A 400 -15.23 8.15 8.28
CA ILE A 400 -13.84 8.59 8.52
C ILE A 400 -13.78 10.06 8.89
N VAL A 401 -14.57 10.92 8.23
CA VAL A 401 -14.67 12.34 8.60
C VAL A 401 -15.19 12.50 10.04
N ALA A 402 -16.27 11.80 10.39
CA ALA A 402 -16.83 11.86 11.74
C ALA A 402 -15.84 11.33 12.81
N LEU A 403 -15.13 10.24 12.54
CA LEU A 403 -14.08 9.71 13.43
C LEU A 403 -12.93 10.69 13.64
N ARG A 404 -12.51 11.40 12.59
CA ARG A 404 -11.46 12.43 12.68
C ARG A 404 -11.90 13.60 13.55
N CYS A 405 -13.17 14.02 13.47
CA CYS A 405 -13.72 15.06 14.31
C CYS A 405 -13.67 14.69 15.81
N LEU A 406 -14.02 13.45 16.17
CA LEU A 406 -13.97 12.99 17.57
C LEU A 406 -12.55 12.87 18.11
N ASN A 407 -11.61 12.39 17.28
CA ASN A 407 -10.24 12.11 17.71
C ASN A 407 -9.27 13.29 17.50
N SER A 408 -9.74 14.41 16.93
CA SER A 408 -8.92 15.60 16.63
C SER A 408 -7.61 15.29 15.89
N SER A 409 -7.61 14.30 14.99
CA SER A 409 -6.42 13.84 14.27
C SER A 409 -6.45 14.24 12.80
N ALA A 410 -5.32 14.76 12.30
CA ALA A 410 -5.10 14.99 10.87
C ALA A 410 -4.80 13.68 10.10
N ASP A 411 -4.37 12.64 10.82
CA ASP A 411 -3.99 11.36 10.25
C ASP A 411 -5.21 10.43 10.05
N GLU A 412 -4.94 9.18 9.64
CA GLU A 412 -5.96 8.15 9.63
C GLU A 412 -6.47 7.87 11.06
N PRO A 413 -7.80 7.86 11.30
CA PRO A 413 -8.33 7.56 12.62
C PRO A 413 -8.00 6.11 13.03
N LEU A 414 -7.83 5.89 14.33
CA LEU A 414 -7.57 4.57 14.87
C LEU A 414 -8.76 3.64 14.60
N LEU A 415 -8.54 2.59 13.80
CA LEU A 415 -9.58 1.64 13.44
C LEU A 415 -9.03 0.26 13.07
N ASN A 416 -9.91 -0.73 13.18
CA ASN A 416 -9.79 -1.99 12.46
C ASN A 416 -10.99 -2.17 11.54
N LEU A 417 -10.78 -2.86 10.43
CA LEU A 417 -11.82 -3.09 9.45
C LEU A 417 -11.77 -4.52 8.94
N PHE A 418 -12.94 -5.15 8.83
CA PHE A 418 -13.15 -6.31 7.98
C PHE A 418 -14.04 -5.94 6.81
N CYS A 419 -13.88 -6.65 5.70
CA CYS A 419 -14.80 -6.61 4.57
C CYS A 419 -15.02 -8.03 4.04
N ALA A 420 -16.28 -8.41 3.93
CA ALA A 420 -16.74 -9.61 3.25
C ALA A 420 -17.65 -9.21 2.08
N HIS A 421 -17.59 -9.97 0.98
CA HIS A 421 -18.56 -9.87 -0.11
C HIS A 421 -19.56 -11.02 0.02
N THR A 422 -20.84 -10.72 0.24
CA THR A 422 -21.88 -11.74 0.50
C THR A 422 -22.32 -12.51 -0.74
N GLY A 423 -21.81 -12.14 -1.92
CA GLY A 423 -22.30 -12.58 -3.22
C GLY A 423 -23.22 -11.55 -3.87
N GLU A 424 -23.93 -10.77 -3.06
CA GLU A 424 -24.82 -9.69 -3.52
C GLU A 424 -24.24 -8.29 -3.28
N GLY A 425 -23.37 -8.13 -2.29
CA GLY A 425 -22.75 -6.85 -1.99
C GLY A 425 -21.69 -6.94 -0.90
N TRP A 426 -21.26 -5.77 -0.43
CA TRP A 426 -20.23 -5.63 0.60
C TRP A 426 -20.84 -5.48 1.99
N ARG A 427 -20.23 -6.16 2.96
CA ARG A 427 -20.40 -5.89 4.39
C ARG A 427 -19.05 -5.48 4.96
N LEU A 428 -18.96 -4.25 5.44
CA LEU A 428 -17.82 -3.76 6.20
C LEU A 428 -18.16 -3.89 7.68
N ILE A 429 -17.21 -4.35 8.49
CA ILE A 429 -17.32 -4.43 9.95
C ILE A 429 -16.19 -3.58 10.52
N LEU A 430 -16.54 -2.39 11.00
CA LEU A 430 -15.60 -1.39 11.49
C LEU A 430 -15.58 -1.36 13.01
N PHE A 431 -14.37 -1.35 13.57
CA PHE A 431 -14.11 -1.16 14.98
C PHE A 431 -13.37 0.16 15.18
N PRO A 432 -14.05 1.21 15.67
CA PRO A 432 -13.37 2.41 16.14
C PRO A 432 -12.48 2.07 17.35
N ARG A 433 -11.24 2.55 17.34
CA ARG A 433 -10.24 2.24 18.36
C ARG A 433 -9.88 3.50 19.16
N LEU A 434 -9.51 3.29 20.42
CA LEU A 434 -9.01 4.34 21.34
C LEU A 434 -7.48 4.33 21.46
N THR A 435 -6.89 3.13 21.49
CA THR A 435 -5.44 2.97 21.60
C THR A 435 -4.95 1.68 20.92
N LEU A 436 -3.67 1.67 20.59
CA LEU A 436 -2.97 0.54 19.98
C LEU A 436 -2.91 -0.68 20.92
N ARG A 437 -2.51 -0.47 22.18
CA ARG A 437 -2.23 -1.53 23.17
C ARG A 437 -2.88 -1.19 24.50
N PRO A 438 -3.49 -2.17 25.20
CA PRO A 438 -4.03 -1.97 26.54
C PRO A 438 -2.89 -1.75 27.55
N ALA A 439 -3.21 -1.16 28.70
CA ALA A 439 -2.28 -0.90 29.79
C ALA A 439 -1.56 -2.17 30.26
N ALA A 440 -2.24 -3.33 30.22
CA ALA A 440 -1.66 -4.62 30.58
C ALA A 440 -0.43 -5.01 29.73
N TYR A 441 -0.29 -4.48 28.50
CA TYR A 441 0.88 -4.70 27.66
C TYR A 441 2.15 -4.03 28.21
N PHE A 442 1.99 -2.87 28.85
CA PHE A 442 3.09 -2.04 29.32
C PHE A 442 3.48 -2.30 30.78
N ARG A 443 2.75 -3.16 31.49
CA ARG A 443 3.14 -3.61 32.84
C ARG A 443 4.45 -4.39 32.80
N GLU A 444 5.09 -4.51 33.96
CA GLU A 444 6.33 -5.26 34.14
C GLU A 444 6.10 -6.56 34.92
N GLY A 445 7.09 -7.46 34.87
CA GLY A 445 7.07 -8.70 35.66
C GLY A 445 5.89 -9.63 35.35
N GLU A 446 5.25 -10.14 36.41
CA GLU A 446 4.16 -11.12 36.30
C GLU A 446 2.84 -10.52 35.83
N GLU A 447 2.62 -9.22 36.03
CA GLU A 447 1.37 -8.56 35.63
C GLU A 447 1.31 -8.19 34.14
N LYS A 448 2.44 -8.29 33.43
CA LYS A 448 2.52 -8.04 31.98
C LYS A 448 1.73 -9.09 31.22
N LEU A 449 0.80 -8.65 30.38
CA LEU A 449 0.13 -9.47 29.35
C LEU A 449 0.61 -9.08 27.97
N LEU A 450 1.19 -10.01 27.20
CA LEU A 450 1.69 -9.73 25.86
C LEU A 450 0.53 -9.83 24.86
N ILE A 451 -0.36 -8.83 24.90
CA ILE A 451 -1.55 -8.73 24.06
C ILE A 451 -1.61 -7.36 23.38
N SER A 452 -1.72 -7.37 22.06
CA SER A 452 -1.72 -6.16 21.23
C SER A 452 -2.87 -6.25 20.23
N PRO A 453 -4.11 -5.95 20.65
CA PRO A 453 -5.30 -6.20 19.84
C PRO A 453 -5.22 -5.56 18.45
N GLY A 454 -5.32 -6.37 17.40
CA GLY A 454 -5.59 -5.94 16.03
C GLY A 454 -7.00 -6.34 15.60
N ALA A 455 -7.27 -6.31 14.31
CA ALA A 455 -8.57 -6.66 13.73
C ALA A 455 -9.03 -8.04 14.21
N VAL A 456 -8.15 -9.05 14.19
CA VAL A 456 -8.48 -10.43 14.59
C VAL A 456 -8.92 -10.52 16.05
N ASP A 457 -8.23 -9.84 16.97
CA ASP A 457 -8.62 -9.78 18.38
C ASP A 457 -9.94 -9.02 18.55
N MET A 458 -10.11 -7.90 17.85
CA MET A 458 -11.38 -7.18 17.78
C MET A 458 -12.51 -8.02 17.16
N GLY A 459 -12.18 -8.98 16.29
CA GLY A 459 -13.13 -9.94 15.72
C GLY A 459 -13.52 -11.06 16.69
N GLY A 460 -12.96 -11.09 17.91
CA GLY A 460 -13.24 -12.08 18.93
C GLY A 460 -12.25 -13.26 18.95
N MET A 461 -11.09 -13.16 18.30
CA MET A 461 -10.05 -14.18 18.34
C MET A 461 -8.77 -13.60 18.94
N PHE A 462 -8.59 -13.77 20.25
CA PHE A 462 -7.43 -13.26 21.00
C PHE A 462 -6.23 -14.17 20.81
N ILE A 463 -5.10 -13.61 20.38
CA ILE A 463 -3.90 -14.38 20.10
C ILE A 463 -2.83 -14.13 21.17
N THR A 464 -2.50 -15.18 21.91
CA THR A 464 -1.53 -15.15 23.01
C THR A 464 -0.27 -15.93 22.65
N PRO A 465 0.92 -15.29 22.56
CA PRO A 465 2.15 -15.99 22.23
C PRO A 465 2.83 -16.62 23.46
N ARG A 466 2.44 -16.24 24.68
CA ARG A 466 2.95 -16.81 25.93
C ARG A 466 1.88 -17.65 26.61
N GLU A 467 2.26 -18.82 27.08
CA GLU A 467 1.34 -19.76 27.74
C GLU A 467 0.74 -19.16 29.01
N LYS A 468 1.54 -18.40 29.77
CA LYS A 468 1.03 -17.73 30.97
C LYS A 468 -0.11 -16.76 30.66
N ASP A 469 -0.03 -16.00 29.56
CA ASP A 469 -1.08 -15.08 29.14
C ASP A 469 -2.32 -15.83 28.65
N PHE A 470 -2.09 -16.95 27.95
CA PHE A 470 -3.15 -17.85 27.52
C PHE A 470 -3.97 -18.35 28.70
N PHE A 471 -3.38 -18.60 29.87
CA PHE A 471 -4.14 -19.00 31.07
C PHE A 471 -4.64 -17.83 31.90
N ALA A 472 -3.91 -16.72 31.93
CA ALA A 472 -4.26 -15.54 32.72
C ALA A 472 -5.55 -14.86 32.23
N LEU A 473 -5.81 -14.84 30.92
CA LEU A 473 -7.00 -14.15 30.39
C LEU A 473 -8.30 -14.72 30.98
N ASP A 474 -9.08 -13.91 31.66
CA ASP A 474 -10.42 -14.27 32.08
C ASP A 474 -11.44 -13.30 31.50
N ARG A 475 -12.70 -13.49 31.86
CA ARG A 475 -13.79 -12.62 31.41
C ARG A 475 -13.52 -11.15 31.77
N ASN A 476 -13.01 -10.87 32.97
CA ASN A 476 -12.78 -9.52 33.46
C ASN A 476 -11.63 -8.84 32.71
N LEU A 477 -10.54 -9.56 32.47
CA LEU A 477 -9.40 -9.06 31.71
C LEU A 477 -9.75 -8.79 30.25
N VAL A 478 -10.49 -9.68 29.59
CA VAL A 478 -10.95 -9.45 28.21
C VAL A 478 -11.86 -8.22 28.14
N GLN A 479 -12.81 -8.10 29.07
CA GLN A 479 -13.69 -6.93 29.14
C GLN A 479 -12.92 -5.63 29.42
N GLY A 480 -11.93 -5.67 30.30
CA GLY A 480 -11.03 -4.55 30.57
C GLY A 480 -10.23 -4.14 29.33
N ILE A 481 -9.67 -5.11 28.61
CA ILE A 481 -8.95 -4.87 27.36
C ILE A 481 -9.86 -4.20 26.34
N PHE A 482 -11.06 -4.71 26.09
CA PHE A 482 -11.98 -4.07 25.15
C PHE A 482 -12.34 -2.64 25.55
N ARG A 483 -12.61 -2.39 26.83
CA ARG A 483 -12.90 -1.05 27.34
C ARG A 483 -11.75 -0.06 27.11
N GLU A 484 -10.51 -0.53 27.22
CA GLU A 484 -9.34 0.31 27.01
C GLU A 484 -9.07 0.60 25.53
N VAL A 485 -9.31 -0.38 24.64
CA VAL A 485 -8.86 -0.29 23.23
C VAL A 485 -9.94 0.09 22.24
N ALA A 486 -11.21 -0.07 22.57
CA ALA A 486 -12.34 0.09 21.66
C ALA A 486 -13.32 1.14 22.17
N PHE A 487 -14.10 1.71 21.24
CA PHE A 487 -15.22 2.56 21.62
C PHE A 487 -16.25 1.73 22.39
N ASP A 488 -16.94 2.34 23.35
CA ASP A 488 -18.12 1.78 23.98
C ASP A 488 -19.41 2.20 23.25
N ASP A 489 -20.56 1.80 23.77
CA ASP A 489 -21.84 2.10 23.13
C ASP A 489 -22.13 3.60 23.06
N ALA A 490 -21.71 4.38 24.07
CA ALA A 490 -21.93 5.82 24.13
C ALA A 490 -21.00 6.58 23.16
N ALA A 491 -19.74 6.17 23.04
CA ALA A 491 -18.82 6.73 22.06
C ALA A 491 -19.25 6.41 20.61
N VAL A 492 -19.84 5.23 20.38
CA VAL A 492 -20.46 4.91 19.08
C VAL A 492 -21.69 5.79 18.82
N ASP A 493 -22.55 6.02 19.82
CA ASP A 493 -23.71 6.90 19.67
C ASP A 493 -23.26 8.34 19.32
N ALA A 494 -22.25 8.88 20.01
CA ALA A 494 -21.67 10.19 19.70
C ALA A 494 -21.07 10.27 18.28
N LEU A 495 -20.49 9.18 17.78
CA LEU A 495 -19.99 9.11 16.40
C LEU A 495 -21.14 9.12 15.39
N ILE A 496 -22.24 8.43 15.67
CA ILE A 496 -23.42 8.40 14.81
C ILE A 496 -24.09 9.77 14.72
N ASP A 497 -24.09 10.54 15.82
CA ASP A 497 -24.66 11.88 15.87
C ASP A 497 -23.95 12.88 14.96
N LEU A 498 -22.69 12.63 14.60
CA LEU A 498 -21.90 13.46 13.68
C LEU A 498 -22.14 13.16 12.19
N LEU A 499 -22.82 12.06 11.86
CA LEU A 499 -23.16 11.66 10.49
C LEU A 499 -24.43 12.36 9.99
#